data_AF-A0A401FRZ7-F1
#
_entry.id   AF-A0A401FRZ7-F1
#
_cell.length_a   1.000
_cell.length_b   1.000
_cell.length_c   1.000
_cell.angle_alpha   90.00
_cell.angle_beta   90.00
_cell.angle_gamma   90.00
#
_symmetry.space_group_name_H-M   'P 1'
#
loop_
_entity.id
_entity.type
_entity.pdbx_description
1 polymer ?
#
loop_
_entity_poly.entity_id
_entity_poly.type
_entity_poly.pdbx_seq_one_letter_code
_entity_poly.pdbx_strand_id
1 'polypeptide(L)'
;MNDAVIIADKKAVPVTHYIKSKHIQTRKRSLHEATARKGRKIPNRTQKRNCKNVSALKGFRRWDTVRYKGQTGFISGFTGTSSCYIVNVEGDYIRNPGKKYKQVSLGKVVRLHNNKSVVSQRADSSPTFAIAQEGDFSAES
;
A
#
# COMPACT_ATOMS: atom_id res chain seq x y z
N MET A 1 -17.52 1.40 -12.16
CA MET A 1 -18.90 1.03 -11.81
C MET A 1 -18.93 -0.45 -11.43
N ASN A 2 -19.67 -0.90 -10.40
CA ASN A 2 -19.83 -2.33 -10.15
C ASN A 2 -20.99 -2.78 -11.02
N ASP A 3 -20.66 -3.19 -12.24
CA ASP A 3 -21.65 -3.44 -13.29
C ASP A 3 -22.70 -4.46 -12.83
N ALA A 4 -22.32 -5.44 -11.99
CA ALA A 4 -23.23 -6.43 -11.45
C ALA A 4 -24.37 -5.82 -10.61
N VAL A 5 -24.10 -4.79 -9.80
CA VAL A 5 -25.12 -4.16 -8.94
C VAL A 5 -26.06 -3.29 -9.77
N ILE A 6 -25.54 -2.57 -10.76
CA ILE A 6 -26.35 -1.70 -11.61
C ILE A 6 -27.19 -2.48 -12.64
N ILE A 7 -26.68 -3.63 -13.09
CA ILE A 7 -27.48 -4.57 -13.90
C ILE A 7 -28.62 -5.17 -13.07
N ALA A 8 -28.37 -5.48 -11.80
CA ALA A 8 -29.38 -6.08 -10.90
C ALA A 8 -30.42 -5.07 -10.39
N ASP A 9 -30.02 -3.83 -10.07
CA ASP A 9 -30.89 -2.77 -9.60
C ASP A 9 -30.66 -1.46 -10.38
N LYS A 10 -31.65 -1.09 -11.19
CA LYS A 10 -31.64 0.15 -12.00
C LYS A 10 -31.71 1.42 -11.15
N LYS A 11 -32.06 1.32 -9.86
CA LYS A 11 -32.10 2.43 -8.90
C LYS A 11 -30.86 2.50 -8.01
N ALA A 12 -29.84 1.66 -8.26
CA ALA A 12 -28.64 1.63 -7.44
C ALA A 12 -27.94 2.99 -7.38
N VAL A 13 -27.59 3.42 -6.16
CA VAL A 13 -26.99 4.74 -5.90
C VAL A 13 -25.51 4.56 -5.55
N PRO A 14 -24.59 5.43 -6.04
CA PRO A 14 -23.18 5.37 -5.67
C PRO A 14 -22.97 5.51 -4.16
N VAL A 15 -22.06 4.71 -3.61
CA VAL A 15 -21.72 4.76 -2.20
C VAL A 15 -20.93 6.03 -1.89
N THR A 16 -21.38 6.76 -0.87
CA THR A 16 -20.76 8.03 -0.45
C THR A 16 -19.38 7.84 0.16
N HIS A 17 -19.16 6.77 0.93
CA HIS A 17 -17.89 6.47 1.57
C HIS A 17 -17.60 4.98 1.52
N TYR A 18 -16.36 4.63 1.21
CA TYR A 18 -15.93 3.23 1.19
C TYR A 18 -14.52 3.09 1.77
N ILE A 19 -14.22 1.88 2.24
CA ILE A 19 -12.88 1.52 2.71
C ILE A 19 -12.23 0.71 1.60
N LYS A 20 -11.14 1.24 1.04
CA LYS A 20 -10.30 0.51 0.10
C LYS A 20 -9.19 -0.19 0.88
N SER A 21 -9.21 -1.52 0.87
CA SER A 21 -8.18 -2.35 1.48
C SER A 21 -7.35 -3.07 0.42
N LYS A 22 -6.04 -3.12 0.62
CA LYS A 22 -5.11 -3.88 -0.23
C LYS A 22 -4.29 -4.84 0.62
N HIS A 23 -4.27 -6.10 0.22
CA HIS A 23 -3.37 -7.10 0.79
C HIS A 23 -1.96 -6.88 0.27
N ILE A 24 -1.01 -6.77 1.19
CA ILE A 24 0.40 -6.49 0.91
C ILE A 24 1.27 -7.68 1.27
N GLN A 25 2.29 -7.92 0.45
CA GLN A 25 3.31 -8.91 0.80
C GLN A 25 4.26 -8.32 1.85
N THR A 26 4.24 -8.90 3.04
CA THR A 26 5.16 -8.57 4.15
C THR A 26 6.57 -9.09 3.90
N ARG A 27 6.70 -10.17 3.15
CA ARG A 27 7.95 -10.83 2.78
C ARG A 27 7.98 -11.02 1.28
N LYS A 28 9.12 -10.80 0.64
CA LYS A 28 9.32 -11.21 -0.75
C LYS A 28 9.39 -12.74 -0.78
N ARG A 29 8.80 -13.38 -1.79
CA ARG A 29 9.08 -14.79 -2.10
C ARG A 29 10.61 -14.96 -2.19
N SER A 30 11.16 -15.98 -1.55
CA SER A 30 12.59 -16.28 -1.65
C SER A 30 12.98 -16.34 -3.12
N LEU A 31 13.89 -15.47 -3.54
CA LEU A 31 14.59 -15.64 -4.81
C LEU A 31 15.33 -16.97 -4.69
N HIS A 32 14.84 -18.01 -5.36
CA HIS A 32 15.73 -19.09 -5.75
C HIS A 32 16.74 -18.44 -6.70
N GLU A 33 18.04 -18.60 -6.43
CA GLU A 33 19.05 -18.07 -7.36
C GLU A 33 18.75 -18.71 -8.73
N ALA A 34 18.29 -17.90 -9.69
CA ALA A 34 17.88 -18.38 -11.02
C ALA A 34 19.03 -19.09 -11.76
N THR A 35 20.26 -18.86 -11.32
CA THR A 35 21.46 -19.58 -11.71
C THR A 35 22.03 -20.29 -10.48
N ALA A 36 21.97 -21.62 -10.46
CA ALA A 36 22.78 -22.41 -9.56
C ALA A 36 24.26 -22.06 -9.81
N ARG A 37 25.02 -21.73 -8.76
CA ARG A 37 26.44 -21.34 -8.88
C ARG A 37 27.30 -22.57 -9.16
N LYS A 38 27.16 -23.14 -10.36
CA LYS A 38 27.92 -24.30 -10.83
C LYS A 38 29.39 -23.87 -10.99
N GLY A 39 30.31 -24.63 -10.38
CA GLY A 39 31.75 -24.52 -10.64
C GLY A 39 32.61 -23.81 -9.59
N ARG A 40 32.07 -23.34 -8.46
CA ARG A 40 32.89 -22.68 -7.43
C ARG A 40 33.38 -23.66 -6.36
N LYS A 41 34.69 -23.90 -6.30
CA LYS A 41 35.32 -24.83 -5.36
C LYS A 41 35.52 -24.27 -3.93
N ILE A 42 35.41 -22.95 -3.74
CA ILE A 42 35.68 -22.29 -2.45
C ILE A 42 34.41 -21.61 -1.92
N PRO A 43 34.00 -21.87 -0.66
CA PRO A 43 32.83 -21.26 -0.05
C PRO A 43 33.03 -19.76 0.18
N ASN A 44 31.99 -18.97 -0.12
CA ASN A 44 32.06 -17.51 -0.05
C ASN A 44 31.84 -17.01 1.39
N ARG A 45 32.81 -17.26 2.29
CA ARG A 45 32.71 -16.93 3.72
C ARG A 45 32.71 -15.43 4.01
N THR A 46 33.30 -14.61 3.14
CA THR A 46 33.47 -13.16 3.35
C THR A 46 32.47 -12.30 2.57
N GLN A 47 31.60 -12.90 1.75
CA GLN A 47 30.68 -12.12 0.92
C GLN A 47 29.62 -11.43 1.78
N LYS A 48 29.71 -10.10 1.88
CA LYS A 48 28.69 -9.26 2.51
C LYS A 48 27.39 -9.38 1.70
N ARG A 49 26.35 -9.96 2.31
CA ARG A 49 25.01 -9.97 1.70
C ARG A 49 24.47 -8.54 1.68
N ASN A 50 24.20 -8.00 0.49
CA ASN A 50 23.49 -6.73 0.39
C ASN A 50 22.07 -6.91 0.97
N CYS A 51 21.72 -6.09 1.97
CA CYS A 51 20.41 -6.05 2.59
C CYS A 51 19.38 -5.38 1.66
N LYS A 52 19.19 -5.94 0.46
CA LYS A 52 18.29 -5.41 -0.59
C LYS A 52 16.82 -5.27 -0.13
N ASN A 53 16.46 -5.89 1.00
CA ASN A 53 15.11 -5.90 1.56
C ASN A 53 15.11 -5.37 3.00
N VAL A 54 15.33 -4.06 3.17
CA VAL A 54 15.14 -3.40 4.47
C VAL A 54 13.64 -3.42 4.79
N SER A 55 13.26 -4.12 5.87
CA SER A 55 11.88 -4.23 6.36
C SER A 55 11.55 -3.19 7.42
N ALA A 56 12.57 -2.66 8.12
CA ALA A 56 12.43 -1.63 9.14
C ALA A 56 13.67 -0.73 9.17
N LEU A 57 13.47 0.56 9.44
CA LEU A 57 14.53 1.55 9.57
C LEU A 57 14.12 2.62 10.58
N LYS A 58 14.97 2.91 11.56
CA LYS A 58 14.75 3.94 12.60
C LYS A 58 13.37 3.87 13.27
N GLY A 59 12.92 2.66 13.61
CA GLY A 59 11.62 2.42 14.25
C GLY A 59 10.41 2.39 13.32
N PHE A 60 10.57 2.79 12.06
CA PHE A 60 9.55 2.61 11.01
C PHE A 60 9.64 1.22 10.40
N ARG A 61 8.51 0.68 9.97
CA ARG A 61 8.40 -0.58 9.23
C ARG A 61 7.84 -0.33 7.85
N ARG A 62 8.14 -1.25 6.93
CA ARG A 62 7.49 -1.24 5.61
C ARG A 62 5.99 -1.35 5.82
N TRP A 63 5.25 -0.54 5.09
CA TRP A 63 3.81 -0.38 5.08
C TRP A 63 3.22 0.31 6.30
N ASP A 64 4.02 0.84 7.22
CA ASP A 64 3.51 1.76 8.24
C ASP A 64 2.68 2.87 7.56
N THR A 65 1.50 3.13 8.11
CA THR A 65 0.70 4.30 7.73
C THR A 65 1.37 5.51 8.34
N VAL A 66 1.65 6.48 7.50
CA VAL A 66 2.38 7.68 7.86
C VAL A 66 1.71 8.92 7.32
N ARG A 67 1.94 10.04 8.00
CA ARG A 67 1.57 11.38 7.53
C ARG A 67 2.82 12.14 7.12
N TYR A 68 2.77 12.73 5.93
CA TYR A 68 3.82 13.59 5.41
C TYR A 68 3.19 14.77 4.68
N LYS A 69 3.52 16.00 5.11
CA LYS A 69 2.98 17.26 4.55
C LYS A 69 1.44 17.27 4.40
N GLY A 70 0.74 16.81 5.45
CA GLY A 70 -0.72 16.76 5.48
C GLY A 70 -1.34 15.57 4.72
N GLN A 71 -0.57 14.86 3.90
CA GLN A 71 -1.06 13.68 3.18
C GLN A 71 -0.79 12.40 3.97
N THR A 72 -1.75 11.48 3.91
CA THR A 72 -1.62 10.14 4.52
C THR A 72 -1.24 9.14 3.43
N GLY A 73 -0.27 8.28 3.72
CA GLY A 73 0.15 7.21 2.82
C GLY A 73 0.88 6.11 3.56
N PHE A 74 1.52 5.23 2.80
CA PHE A 74 2.13 4.00 3.31
C PHE A 74 3.59 3.92 2.89
N ILE A 75 4.47 3.49 3.80
CA ILE A 75 5.89 3.30 3.47
C ILE A 75 6.06 2.10 2.52
N SER A 76 6.43 2.31 1.26
CA SER A 76 6.66 1.19 0.33
C SER A 76 8.06 0.58 0.46
N GLY A 77 9.04 1.35 0.94
CA GLY A 77 10.40 0.89 1.13
C GLY A 77 11.32 1.95 1.73
N PHE A 78 12.54 1.54 2.06
CA PHE A 78 13.57 2.39 2.64
C PHE A 78 14.73 2.57 1.66
N THR A 79 15.41 3.71 1.78
CA THR A 79 16.61 4.02 1.01
C THR A 79 17.63 4.75 1.87
N GLY A 80 18.91 4.40 1.70
CA GLY A 80 19.99 4.88 2.55
C GLY A 80 19.76 4.56 4.03
N THR A 81 20.21 5.46 4.90
CA THR A 81 20.17 5.29 6.37
C THR A 81 19.03 6.05 7.05
N SER A 82 18.36 6.96 6.34
CA SER A 82 17.40 7.90 6.94
C SER A 82 16.23 8.28 6.04
N SER A 83 16.06 7.62 4.89
CA SER A 83 15.01 7.98 3.93
C SER A 83 14.10 6.80 3.61
N CYS A 84 12.89 7.12 3.15
CA CYS A 84 11.87 6.17 2.75
C CYS A 84 11.14 6.64 1.49
N TYR A 85 10.33 5.73 0.94
CA TYR A 85 9.36 6.02 -0.10
C TYR A 85 7.96 5.87 0.47
N ILE A 86 7.08 6.82 0.15
CA ILE A 86 5.69 6.83 0.60
C ILE A 86 4.79 6.75 -0.63
N VAL A 87 3.78 5.88 -0.60
CA VAL A 87 2.77 5.75 -1.66
C VAL A 87 1.36 5.96 -1.11
N ASN A 88 0.46 6.47 -1.95
CA ASN A 88 -0.98 6.46 -1.66
C ASN A 88 -1.56 5.03 -1.84
N VAL A 89 -2.87 4.86 -1.60
CA VAL A 89 -3.52 3.56 -1.82
C VAL A 89 -3.51 3.13 -3.29
N GLU A 90 -3.43 4.05 -4.24
CA GLU A 90 -3.35 3.74 -5.68
C GLU A 90 -1.95 3.27 -6.12
N GLY A 91 -0.90 3.59 -5.35
CA GLY A 91 0.49 3.26 -5.64
C GLY A 91 1.32 4.45 -6.12
N ASP A 92 0.75 5.65 -6.21
CA ASP A 92 1.47 6.86 -6.58
C ASP A 92 2.33 7.36 -5.43
N TYR A 93 3.50 7.91 -5.77
CA TYR A 93 4.45 8.38 -4.78
C TYR A 93 4.04 9.74 -4.20
N ILE A 94 3.95 9.79 -2.86
CA ILE A 94 3.84 11.04 -2.12
C ILE A 94 5.24 11.61 -1.93
N ARG A 95 5.57 12.63 -2.74
CA ARG A 95 6.89 13.28 -2.77
C ARG A 95 6.79 14.74 -2.36
N ASN A 96 7.95 15.36 -2.15
CA ASN A 96 7.99 16.80 -1.90
C ASN A 96 7.56 17.57 -3.18
N PRO A 97 6.55 18.47 -3.10
CA PRO A 97 6.19 19.32 -4.24
C PRO A 97 7.43 20.11 -4.71
N GLY A 98 7.63 20.15 -6.03
CA GLY A 98 8.79 20.82 -6.65
C GLY A 98 10.10 20.02 -6.67
N LYS A 99 10.13 18.77 -6.18
CA LYS A 99 11.32 17.90 -6.30
C LYS A 99 11.03 16.70 -7.20
N LYS A 100 11.99 16.36 -8.07
CA LYS A 100 11.90 15.20 -8.96
C LYS A 100 12.01 13.87 -8.22
N TYR A 101 12.82 13.82 -7.16
CA TYR A 101 13.07 12.60 -6.41
C TYR A 101 11.86 12.16 -5.57
N LYS A 102 11.72 10.84 -5.41
CA LYS A 102 10.61 10.19 -4.70
C LYS A 102 10.88 9.98 -3.20
N GLN A 103 12.14 10.11 -2.79
CA GLN A 103 12.57 9.81 -1.42
C GLN A 103 12.18 10.92 -0.45
N VAL A 104 11.78 10.52 0.75
CA VAL A 104 11.37 11.39 1.85
C VAL A 104 12.19 11.05 3.08
N SER A 105 12.73 12.07 3.75
CA SER A 105 13.47 11.89 5.00
C SER A 105 12.54 11.43 6.12
N LEU A 106 12.90 10.35 6.82
CA LEU A 106 12.14 9.78 7.93
C LEU A 106 11.94 10.78 9.08
N GLY A 107 12.86 11.73 9.27
CA GLY A 107 12.72 12.76 10.31
C GLY A 107 11.58 13.75 10.05
N LYS A 108 11.01 13.78 8.84
CA LYS A 108 9.87 14.64 8.48
C LYS A 108 8.55 13.87 8.41
N VAL A 109 8.57 12.59 8.76
CA VAL A 109 7.44 11.67 8.61
C VAL A 109 6.90 11.32 9.99
N VAL A 110 5.60 11.42 10.18
CA VAL A 110 4.93 11.04 11.43
C VAL A 110 4.28 9.68 11.23
N ARG A 111 4.61 8.70 12.07
CA ARG A 111 3.96 7.39 12.07
C ARG A 111 2.58 7.51 12.73
N LEU A 112 1.54 7.08 12.02
CA LEU A 112 0.18 7.02 12.55
C LEU A 112 -0.12 5.64 13.14
N HIS A 113 0.10 4.58 12.36
CA HIS A 113 -0.04 3.20 12.84
C HIS A 113 0.82 2.23 12.03
N ASN A 114 1.10 1.08 12.64
CA ASN A 114 1.83 -0.02 12.00
C ASN A 114 0.86 -0.95 11.29
N ASN A 115 1.22 -1.40 10.08
CA ASN A 115 0.46 -2.37 9.32
C ASN A 115 1.22 -3.68 9.19
N LYS A 116 0.47 -4.79 9.23
CA LYS A 116 1.03 -6.12 8.96
C LYS A 116 0.82 -6.49 7.50
N SER A 117 -0.32 -7.09 7.18
CA SER A 117 -0.61 -7.69 5.87
C SER A 117 -1.63 -6.93 5.03
N VAL A 118 -2.24 -5.88 5.59
CA VAL A 118 -3.29 -5.11 4.92
C VAL A 118 -3.04 -3.63 5.18
N VAL A 119 -3.21 -2.83 4.13
CA VAL A 119 -3.31 -1.37 4.21
C VAL A 119 -4.71 -0.97 3.80
N SER A 120 -5.30 -0.01 4.52
CA SER A 120 -6.66 0.44 4.29
C SER A 120 -6.71 1.98 4.27
N GLN A 121 -7.52 2.53 3.38
CA GLN A 121 -7.78 3.96 3.33
C GLN A 121 -9.28 4.20 3.15
N ARG A 122 -9.84 5.16 3.90
CA ARG A 122 -11.18 5.70 3.63
C ARG A 122 -11.10 6.59 2.40
N ALA A 123 -12.01 6.38 1.46
CA ALA A 123 -12.13 7.17 0.26
C ALA A 123 -13.57 7.64 0.13
N ASP A 124 -13.71 8.90 -0.30
CA ASP A 124 -14.99 9.57 -0.43
C ASP A 124 -15.40 9.48 -1.89
N SER A 125 -16.61 8.96 -2.13
CA SER A 125 -17.24 8.71 -3.42
C SER A 125 -16.45 7.77 -4.35
N SER A 126 -17.09 6.70 -4.80
CA SER A 126 -16.60 5.95 -5.95
C SER A 126 -17.68 5.89 -7.01
N PRO A 127 -17.39 6.26 -8.28
CA PRO A 127 -18.28 5.90 -9.39
C PRO A 127 -18.34 4.37 -9.60
N THR A 128 -17.59 3.59 -8.81
CA THR A 128 -17.45 2.15 -8.92
C THR A 128 -18.21 1.33 -7.89
N PHE A 129 -18.59 1.88 -6.76
CA PHE A 129 -19.35 1.13 -5.78
C PHE A 129 -20.75 1.75 -5.69
N ALA A 130 -21.77 0.92 -5.91
CA ALA A 130 -23.17 1.29 -5.78
C ALA A 130 -23.85 0.29 -4.83
N ILE A 131 -24.88 0.76 -4.11
CA ILE A 131 -25.73 -0.07 -3.25
C ILE A 131 -27.13 -0.08 -3.84
N ALA A 132 -27.77 -1.25 -3.82
CA ALA A 132 -29.17 -1.40 -4.23
C ALA A 132 -30.08 -0.66 -3.24
N GLN A 133 -31.15 -0.01 -3.71
CA GLN A 133 -32.14 0.56 -2.80
C GLN A 133 -32.94 -0.57 -2.15
N GLU A 134 -33.05 -0.57 -0.82
CA GLU A 134 -34.05 -1.43 -0.16
C GLU A 134 -35.42 -1.01 -0.69
N GLY A 135 -36.13 -1.96 -1.30
CA GLY A 135 -37.48 -1.72 -1.77
C GLY A 135 -38.36 -1.39 -0.57
N ASP A 136 -39.08 -0.26 -0.65
CA ASP A 136 -40.20 0.01 0.25
C ASP A 136 -41.15 -1.19 0.16
N PHE A 137 -41.13 -2.04 1.18
CA PHE A 137 -42.18 -3.03 1.41
C PHE A 137 -43.39 -2.25 1.94
N SER A 138 -44.06 -1.53 1.04
CA SER A 138 -45.41 -1.06 1.25
C SER A 138 -46.29 -2.30 1.34
N ALA A 139 -46.52 -2.80 2.55
CA ALA A 139 -47.57 -3.77 2.81
C ALA A 139 -48.90 -3.07 2.53
N GLU A 140 -49.43 -3.23 1.32
CA GLU A 140 -50.84 -2.98 1.05
C GLU A 140 -51.66 -4.12 1.68
N SER A 141 -52.36 -3.80 2.77
CA SER A 141 -53.68 -4.35 3.12
C SER A 141 -54.27 -3.60 4.30
#